data_AF-A0A1V5Q821-F1
#
_entry.id   AF-A0A1V5Q821-F1
#
_cell.length_a   1.000
_cell.length_b   1.000
_cell.length_c   1.000
_cell.angle_alpha   90.00
_cell.angle_beta   90.00
_cell.angle_gamma   90.00
#
_symmetry.space_group_name_H-M   'P 1'
#
loop_
_entity.id
_entity.type
_entity.pdbx_description
1 polymer ?
#
loop_
_entity_poly.entity_id
_entity_poly.type
_entity_poly.pdbx_seq_one_letter_code
_entity_poly.pdbx_strand_id
1 'polypeptide(L)'
;MDVDRIYREFLHDLVSDEDAEDGDVINLIMDQIEFCNIMILNKTDLLTAEQLEEVKTGLRGLQQEAEMIQCVNGDVDLEVILDREDFDFEEVEAYSAVQRALNNCEHDDEKACVDEYGISSFVFEERKPFNREAFNRFVDDYPEVLIRTKGYIWFSDDWKHVQLFEQAGRNASVTELSEWVSAWTEDELDQLVNDYPDIKDDWDDTYGDRLNQVVFIGKGYEKAEIVKQLYDCIEKDA
;
A
#
# COMPACT_ATOMS: atom_id res chain seq x y z
N MET A 1 -14.20 7.20 -3.12
CA MET A 1 -14.32 8.14 -1.99
C MET A 1 -15.78 8.54 -1.77
N ASP A 2 -16.20 8.71 -0.52
CA ASP A 2 -17.56 9.16 -0.17
C ASP A 2 -17.62 10.68 -0.14
N VAL A 3 -18.23 11.30 -1.16
CA VAL A 3 -18.22 12.77 -1.28
C VAL A 3 -19.12 13.48 -0.28
N ASP A 4 -20.20 12.86 0.19
CA ASP A 4 -21.07 13.46 1.21
C ASP A 4 -20.34 13.57 2.54
N ARG A 5 -19.55 12.53 2.87
CA ARG A 5 -18.71 12.55 4.06
C ARG A 5 -17.60 13.58 3.95
N ILE A 6 -16.91 13.67 2.80
CA ILE A 6 -15.90 14.72 2.55
C ILE A 6 -16.50 16.10 2.75
N TYR A 7 -17.66 16.37 2.13
CA TYR A 7 -18.33 17.66 2.25
C TYR A 7 -18.63 18.07 3.70
N ARG A 8 -19.18 17.14 4.49
CA ARG A 8 -19.68 17.43 5.84
C ARG A 8 -18.61 17.42 6.93
N GLU A 9 -17.64 16.52 6.80
CA GLU A 9 -16.68 16.24 7.87
C GLU A 9 -15.28 16.79 7.58
N PHE A 10 -14.89 16.94 6.31
CA PHE A 10 -13.48 17.16 5.96
C PHE A 10 -13.22 18.38 5.07
N LEU A 11 -14.25 18.93 4.39
CA LEU A 11 -14.04 19.99 3.40
C LEU A 11 -13.41 21.25 3.97
N HIS A 12 -13.80 21.64 5.19
CA HIS A 12 -13.23 22.81 5.85
C HIS A 12 -11.73 22.60 6.13
N ASP A 13 -11.37 21.40 6.60
CA ASP A 13 -10.00 21.05 6.96
C ASP A 13 -9.11 20.80 5.73
N LEU A 14 -9.71 20.35 4.62
CA LEU A 14 -9.04 20.23 3.32
C LEU A 14 -8.70 21.59 2.68
N VAL A 15 -9.36 22.66 3.12
CA VAL A 15 -9.22 24.02 2.57
C VAL A 15 -8.46 24.96 3.52
N SER A 16 -8.28 24.57 4.78
CA SER A 16 -7.54 25.37 5.78
C SER A 16 -6.08 24.94 5.90
N ASP A 17 -5.16 25.90 5.78
CA ASP A 17 -3.70 25.74 6.03
C ASP A 17 -3.34 25.64 7.54
N GLU A 18 -4.31 25.55 8.44
CA GLU A 18 -4.04 25.47 9.88
C GLU A 18 -3.85 24.02 10.33
N ASP A 19 -2.73 23.75 11.01
CA ASP A 19 -2.38 22.48 11.65
C ASP A 19 -3.54 21.97 12.53
N ALA A 20 -4.41 21.14 11.97
CA ALA A 20 -5.52 20.56 12.69
C ALA A 20 -4.98 19.54 13.71
N GLU A 21 -5.32 19.71 14.99
CA GLU A 21 -4.98 18.78 16.08
C GLU A 21 -5.58 17.36 15.90
N ASP A 22 -6.50 17.18 14.93
CA ASP A 22 -7.04 15.88 14.46
C ASP A 22 -6.33 15.35 13.18
N GLY A 23 -5.06 15.75 13.00
CA GLY A 23 -4.29 15.66 11.75
C GLY A 23 -4.09 14.27 11.13
N ASP A 24 -4.07 13.17 11.87
CA ASP A 24 -3.61 11.89 11.29
C ASP A 24 -4.53 11.30 10.22
N VAL A 25 -5.85 11.42 10.41
CA VAL A 25 -6.82 10.87 9.45
C VAL A 25 -6.98 11.79 8.25
N ILE A 26 -6.90 13.09 8.46
CA ILE A 26 -7.01 14.11 7.42
C ILE A 26 -5.75 14.11 6.56
N ASN A 27 -4.57 14.07 7.18
CA ASN A 27 -3.30 13.92 6.48
C ASN A 27 -3.30 12.63 5.65
N LEU A 28 -3.72 11.50 6.22
CA LEU A 28 -3.84 10.26 5.43
C LEU A 28 -4.77 10.40 4.23
N ILE A 29 -5.94 11.03 4.41
CA ILE A 29 -6.90 11.22 3.32
C ILE A 29 -6.31 12.16 2.28
N MET A 30 -5.65 13.25 2.70
CA MET A 30 -4.93 14.17 1.82
C MET A 30 -3.84 13.43 1.03
N ASP A 31 -2.99 12.66 1.70
CA ASP A 31 -1.90 11.89 1.08
C ASP A 31 -2.47 10.87 0.08
N GLN A 32 -3.57 10.18 0.42
CA GLN A 32 -4.23 9.26 -0.53
C GLN A 32 -4.83 9.98 -1.75
N ILE A 33 -5.28 11.22 -1.59
CA ILE A 33 -5.77 12.06 -2.68
C ILE A 33 -4.60 12.57 -3.53
N GLU A 34 -3.47 12.95 -2.93
CA GLU A 34 -2.32 13.54 -3.60
C GLU A 34 -1.61 12.57 -4.57
N PHE A 35 -1.65 11.26 -4.33
CA PHE A 35 -1.00 10.28 -5.21
C PHE A 35 -1.94 9.53 -6.14
N CYS A 36 -3.24 9.79 -6.10
CA CYS A 36 -4.17 9.10 -6.99
C CYS A 36 -4.09 9.64 -8.42
N ASN A 37 -4.13 8.75 -9.40
CA ASN A 37 -4.30 9.08 -10.82
C ASN A 37 -5.80 9.17 -11.20
N ILE A 38 -6.66 8.47 -10.46
CA ILE A 38 -8.11 8.44 -10.64
C ILE A 38 -8.79 8.56 -9.27
N MET A 39 -9.75 9.48 -9.18
CA MET A 39 -10.65 9.65 -8.04
C MET A 39 -12.06 9.24 -8.39
N ILE A 40 -12.53 8.15 -7.79
CA ILE A 40 -13.95 7.76 -7.87
C ILE A 40 -14.72 8.49 -6.77
N LEU A 41 -15.60 9.41 -7.15
CA LEU A 41 -16.45 10.22 -6.31
C LEU A 41 -17.82 9.54 -6.16
N ASN A 42 -18.02 8.79 -5.07
CA ASN A 42 -19.23 8.02 -4.80
C ASN A 42 -20.21 8.77 -3.90
N LYS A 43 -21.51 8.47 -4.04
CA LYS A 43 -22.64 9.10 -3.35
C LYS A 43 -22.92 10.55 -3.76
N THR A 44 -22.69 10.86 -5.03
CA THR A 44 -22.98 12.20 -5.57
C THR A 44 -24.45 12.57 -5.52
N ASP A 45 -25.35 11.59 -5.35
CA ASP A 45 -26.79 11.78 -5.19
C ASP A 45 -27.19 12.41 -3.85
N LEU A 46 -26.31 12.37 -2.84
CA LEU A 46 -26.56 12.95 -1.52
C LEU A 46 -26.20 14.43 -1.44
N LEU A 47 -25.59 15.00 -2.49
CA LEU A 47 -25.14 16.39 -2.56
C LEU A 47 -25.89 17.16 -3.64
N THR A 48 -26.07 18.46 -3.43
CA THR A 48 -26.50 19.35 -4.52
C THR A 48 -25.35 19.57 -5.50
N ALA A 49 -25.67 20.03 -6.71
CA ALA A 49 -24.66 20.37 -7.72
C ALA A 49 -23.64 21.41 -7.21
N GLU A 50 -24.08 22.36 -6.39
CA GLU A 50 -23.23 23.39 -5.79
C GLU A 50 -22.26 22.77 -4.76
N GLN A 51 -22.77 21.90 -3.88
CA GLN A 51 -21.95 21.22 -2.88
C GLN A 51 -20.94 20.26 -3.51
N LEU A 52 -21.34 19.57 -4.57
CA LEU A 52 -20.44 18.66 -5.30
C LEU A 52 -19.30 19.44 -5.99
N GLU A 53 -19.59 20.61 -6.55
CA GLU A 53 -18.55 21.47 -7.12
C GLU A 53 -17.61 22.04 -6.05
N GLU A 54 -18.11 22.35 -4.85
CA GLU A 54 -17.25 22.72 -3.72
C GLU A 54 -16.28 21.59 -3.36
N VAL A 55 -16.77 20.34 -3.23
CA VAL A 55 -15.90 19.18 -2.97
C VAL A 55 -14.88 18.99 -4.08
N LYS A 56 -15.30 19.02 -5.34
CA LYS A 56 -14.38 18.88 -6.48
C LYS A 56 -13.32 19.97 -6.49
N THR A 57 -13.70 21.21 -6.17
CA THR A 57 -12.76 22.34 -6.12
C THR A 57 -11.72 22.13 -5.03
N GLY A 58 -12.15 21.71 -3.83
CA GLY A 58 -11.23 21.36 -2.74
C GLY A 58 -10.28 20.23 -3.13
N LEU A 59 -10.82 19.13 -3.66
CA LEU A 59 -10.02 17.99 -4.11
C LEU A 59 -9.06 18.34 -5.26
N ARG A 60 -9.44 19.28 -6.14
CA ARG A 60 -8.61 19.72 -7.26
C ARG A 60 -7.47 20.62 -6.81
N GLY A 61 -7.60 21.28 -5.65
CA GLY A 61 -6.50 21.98 -4.98
C GLY A 61 -5.42 21.04 -4.48
N LEU A 62 -5.81 19.84 -4.02
CA LEU A 62 -4.90 18.80 -3.52
C LEU A 62 -4.31 17.94 -4.64
N GLN A 63 -5.12 17.60 -5.64
CA GLN A 63 -4.69 16.75 -6.75
C GLN A 63 -5.16 17.34 -8.09
N GLN A 64 -4.21 17.96 -8.79
CA GLN A 64 -4.45 18.71 -10.02
C GLN A 64 -4.72 17.81 -11.23
N GLU A 65 -4.06 16.65 -11.30
CA GLU A 65 -4.01 15.85 -12.53
C GLU A 65 -4.97 14.65 -12.52
N ALA A 66 -5.47 14.22 -11.35
CA ALA A 66 -6.30 13.02 -11.29
C ALA A 66 -7.64 13.17 -12.01
N GLU A 67 -8.04 12.14 -12.72
CA GLU A 67 -9.37 12.09 -13.33
C GLU A 67 -10.44 11.87 -12.25
N MET A 68 -11.46 12.72 -12.20
CA MET A 68 -12.55 12.62 -11.21
C MET A 68 -13.81 12.01 -11.85
N ILE A 69 -14.14 10.78 -11.45
CA ILE A 69 -15.29 10.03 -11.98
C ILE A 69 -16.40 10.03 -10.94
N GLN A 70 -17.58 10.53 -11.32
CA GLN A 70 -18.74 10.57 -10.43
C GLN A 70 -19.52 9.25 -10.50
N CYS A 71 -19.91 8.70 -9.36
CA CYS A 71 -20.74 7.51 -9.28
C CYS A 71 -21.73 7.55 -8.10
N VAL A 72 -22.75 6.70 -8.20
CA VAL A 72 -23.75 6.48 -7.15
C VAL A 72 -23.78 4.99 -6.85
N ASN A 73 -23.77 4.62 -5.57
CA ASN A 73 -23.68 3.23 -5.11
C ASN A 73 -22.47 2.45 -5.68
N GLY A 74 -21.40 3.15 -6.05
CA GLY A 74 -20.22 2.53 -6.66
C GLY A 74 -20.43 2.06 -8.10
N ASP A 75 -21.52 2.48 -8.77
CA ASP A 75 -21.80 2.16 -10.17
C ASP A 75 -20.92 3.02 -11.08
N VAL A 76 -19.83 2.43 -11.56
CA VAL A 76 -18.82 3.06 -12.40
C VAL A 76 -18.43 2.08 -13.51
N ASP A 77 -18.19 2.62 -14.70
CA ASP A 77 -17.75 1.82 -15.82
C ASP A 77 -16.35 1.23 -15.53
N LEU A 78 -16.28 -0.09 -15.46
CA LEU A 78 -15.06 -0.83 -15.18
C LEU A 78 -14.02 -0.63 -16.27
N GLU A 79 -14.43 -0.37 -17.53
CA GLU A 79 -13.49 -0.08 -18.61
C GLU A 79 -12.70 1.20 -18.34
N VAL A 80 -13.30 2.20 -17.68
CA VAL A 80 -12.60 3.45 -17.34
C VAL A 80 -11.55 3.25 -16.23
N ILE A 81 -11.70 2.19 -15.44
CA ILE A 81 -10.78 1.80 -14.36
C ILE A 81 -9.71 0.83 -14.87
N LEU A 82 -10.08 -0.08 -15.78
CA LEU A 82 -9.26 -1.22 -16.22
C LEU A 82 -8.60 -1.03 -17.58
N ASP A 83 -9.20 -0.27 -18.51
CA ASP A 83 -8.78 -0.16 -19.91
C ASP A 83 -8.01 1.14 -20.16
N ARG A 84 -6.81 1.22 -19.58
CA ARG A 84 -5.81 2.23 -19.94
C ARG A 84 -4.53 1.54 -20.40
N GLU A 85 -3.83 2.15 -21.35
CA GLU A 85 -2.61 1.61 -22.01
C GLU A 85 -1.43 1.34 -21.03
N ASP A 86 -1.61 1.66 -19.76
CA ASP A 86 -0.70 1.46 -18.63
C ASP A 86 -1.03 0.20 -17.78
N PHE A 87 -1.93 -0.67 -18.24
CA PHE A 87 -2.30 -1.90 -17.53
C PHE A 87 -2.28 -3.14 -18.45
N ASP A 88 -1.08 -3.71 -18.63
CA ASP A 88 -0.90 -5.01 -19.27
C ASP A 88 -1.10 -6.13 -18.24
N PHE A 89 -2.09 -7.01 -18.47
CA PHE A 89 -2.44 -8.09 -17.56
C PHE A 89 -1.34 -9.16 -17.44
N GLU A 90 -0.55 -9.38 -18.51
CA GLU A 90 0.62 -10.28 -18.50
C GLU A 90 1.82 -9.62 -17.80
N GLU A 91 1.89 -8.28 -17.80
CA GLU A 91 2.89 -7.52 -17.06
C GLU A 91 2.51 -7.41 -15.56
N VAL A 92 1.22 -7.27 -15.22
CA VAL A 92 0.75 -7.14 -13.82
C VAL A 92 0.87 -8.44 -13.00
N GLU A 93 0.76 -9.61 -13.63
CA GLU A 93 1.08 -10.89 -12.94
C GLU A 93 2.59 -11.05 -12.68
N ALA A 94 3.44 -10.42 -13.50
CA ALA A 94 4.90 -10.41 -13.33
C ALA A 94 5.42 -9.26 -12.45
N TYR A 95 4.60 -8.22 -12.22
CA TYR A 95 4.95 -6.99 -11.50
C TYR A 95 3.90 -6.68 -10.43
N SER A 96 4.08 -7.25 -9.24
CA SER A 96 3.30 -6.85 -8.07
C SER A 96 3.39 -5.34 -7.83
N ALA A 97 2.40 -4.73 -7.15
CA ALA A 97 2.47 -3.32 -6.76
C ALA A 97 3.77 -2.95 -6.01
N VAL A 98 4.45 -3.96 -5.44
CA VAL A 98 5.76 -3.84 -4.81
C VAL A 98 6.90 -3.75 -5.83
N GLN A 99 6.86 -4.52 -6.92
CA GLN A 99 7.83 -4.38 -8.02
C GLN A 99 7.67 -3.07 -8.80
N ARG A 100 6.47 -2.47 -8.89
CA ARG A 100 6.34 -1.09 -9.42
C ARG A 100 6.99 -0.05 -8.51
N ALA A 101 6.96 -0.25 -7.19
CA ALA A 101 7.71 0.57 -6.25
C ALA A 101 9.23 0.32 -6.37
N LEU A 102 9.66 -0.91 -6.61
CA LEU A 102 11.07 -1.28 -6.86
C LEU A 102 11.61 -0.73 -8.19
N ASN A 103 10.82 -0.73 -9.28
CA ASN A 103 11.27 -0.22 -10.57
C ASN A 103 11.41 1.30 -10.59
N ASN A 104 10.67 2.02 -9.75
CA ASN A 104 10.82 3.47 -9.55
C ASN A 104 11.85 3.82 -8.46
N CYS A 105 12.33 2.84 -7.70
CA CYS A 105 13.42 3.01 -6.74
C CYS A 105 14.65 2.31 -7.31
N GLU A 106 15.49 3.04 -8.07
CA GLU A 106 16.79 2.50 -8.46
C GLU A 106 17.50 1.96 -7.21
N HIS A 107 17.92 0.70 -7.30
CA HIS A 107 18.44 -0.15 -6.22
C HIS A 107 19.71 0.38 -5.52
N ASP A 108 20.12 1.63 -5.76
CA ASP A 108 21.42 2.15 -5.35
C ASP A 108 21.40 3.55 -4.71
N ASP A 109 20.25 4.20 -4.51
CA ASP A 109 20.25 5.50 -3.85
C ASP A 109 19.84 5.41 -2.38
N GLU A 110 20.76 5.82 -1.51
CA GLU A 110 20.58 6.11 -0.08
C GLU A 110 19.46 7.14 0.21
N LYS A 111 18.75 7.61 -0.81
CA LYS A 111 17.71 8.62 -0.73
C LYS A 111 16.43 8.04 -1.32
N ALA A 112 15.47 7.79 -0.44
CA ALA A 112 14.08 7.63 -0.81
C ALA A 112 13.69 8.73 -1.82
N CYS A 113 12.90 8.41 -2.84
CA CYS A 113 12.40 9.39 -3.80
C CYS A 113 11.59 10.44 -3.04
N VAL A 114 12.19 11.58 -2.75
CA VAL A 114 11.56 12.69 -2.03
C VAL A 114 10.81 13.51 -3.07
N ASP A 115 9.49 13.60 -2.93
CA ASP A 115 8.68 14.49 -3.74
C ASP A 115 8.75 15.94 -3.26
N GLU A 116 8.09 16.85 -3.98
CA GLU A 116 8.08 18.29 -3.69
C GLU A 116 7.48 18.63 -2.31
N TYR A 117 6.78 17.67 -1.68
CA TYR A 117 6.06 17.82 -0.40
C TYR A 117 6.79 17.18 0.78
N GLY A 118 7.94 16.55 0.52
CA GLY A 118 8.77 15.88 1.52
C GLY A 118 8.29 14.48 1.90
N ILE A 119 7.33 13.93 1.15
CA ILE A 119 6.89 12.54 1.29
C ILE A 119 7.86 11.68 0.50
N SER A 120 8.18 10.52 1.07
CA SER A 120 9.12 9.60 0.46
C SER A 120 8.73 8.17 0.77
N SER A 121 9.13 7.24 -0.09
CA SER A 121 8.83 5.82 0.06
C SER A 121 10.08 4.96 0.06
N PHE A 122 10.01 3.82 0.73
CA PHE A 122 11.03 2.79 0.62
C PHE A 122 10.40 1.40 0.71
N VAL A 123 11.08 0.43 0.10
CA VAL A 123 10.74 -0.98 0.19
C VAL A 123 11.62 -1.65 1.24
N PHE A 124 11.00 -2.45 2.11
CA PHE A 124 11.67 -3.39 2.99
C PHE A 124 11.51 -4.80 2.42
N GLU A 125 12.63 -5.48 2.25
CA GLU A 125 12.69 -6.86 1.78
C GLU A 125 13.49 -7.70 2.76
N GLU A 126 12.91 -8.81 3.21
CA GLU A 126 13.58 -9.75 4.09
C GLU A 126 13.00 -11.15 3.90
N ARG A 127 13.85 -12.16 3.75
CA ARG A 127 13.40 -13.54 3.61
C ARG A 127 13.01 -14.14 4.94
N LYS A 128 13.68 -13.79 6.03
CA LYS A 128 13.39 -14.36 7.36
C LYS A 128 11.97 -14.02 7.83
N PRO A 129 11.28 -14.94 8.52
CA PRO A 129 9.92 -14.69 8.99
C PRO A 129 9.88 -13.62 10.09
N PHE A 130 8.74 -12.93 10.20
CA PHE A 130 8.43 -12.13 11.38
C PHE A 130 8.02 -13.01 12.56
N ASN A 131 8.38 -12.58 13.75
CA ASN A 131 7.77 -13.05 15.00
C ASN A 131 6.44 -12.32 15.20
N ARG A 132 5.33 -13.06 15.31
CA ARG A 132 3.99 -12.47 15.37
C ARG A 132 3.78 -11.53 16.54
N GLU A 133 4.27 -11.87 17.72
CA GLU A 133 4.13 -11.01 18.89
C GLU A 133 4.94 -9.72 18.77
N ALA A 134 6.15 -9.79 18.22
CA ALA A 134 6.99 -8.61 18.01
C ALA A 134 6.39 -7.69 16.95
N PHE A 135 5.92 -8.25 15.85
CA PHE A 135 5.27 -7.48 14.79
C PHE A 135 3.97 -6.82 15.27
N ASN A 136 3.14 -7.52 16.04
CA ASN A 136 1.93 -6.92 16.60
C ASN A 136 2.26 -5.74 17.53
N ARG A 137 3.34 -5.82 18.33
CA ARG A 137 3.81 -4.67 19.13
C ARG A 137 4.26 -3.50 18.27
N PHE A 138 4.94 -3.77 17.15
CA PHE A 138 5.30 -2.73 16.18
C PHE A 138 4.06 -2.08 15.55
N VAL A 139 3.01 -2.85 15.27
CA VAL A 139 1.75 -2.33 14.76
C VAL A 139 0.98 -1.54 15.83
N ASP A 140 1.04 -1.94 17.10
CA ASP A 140 0.42 -1.22 18.21
C ASP A 140 1.12 0.13 18.49
N ASP A 141 2.44 0.19 18.32
CA ASP A 141 3.30 1.38 18.48
C ASP A 141 3.82 1.86 17.11
N TYR A 142 2.92 1.93 16.14
CA TYR A 142 3.28 2.21 14.76
C TYR A 142 3.79 3.65 14.59
N PRO A 143 4.95 3.89 13.94
CA PRO A 143 5.53 5.22 13.82
C PRO A 143 4.60 6.24 13.13
N GLU A 144 4.28 7.35 13.81
CA GLU A 144 3.39 8.42 13.28
C GLU A 144 3.93 9.09 12.00
N VAL A 145 5.25 9.04 11.79
CA VAL A 145 5.92 9.54 10.58
C VAL A 145 5.60 8.71 9.33
N LEU A 146 5.05 7.51 9.50
CA LEU A 146 4.60 6.63 8.43
C LEU A 146 3.11 6.82 8.20
N ILE A 147 2.79 7.25 6.99
CA ILE A 147 1.43 7.57 6.54
C ILE A 147 0.71 6.28 6.16
N ARG A 148 1.39 5.45 5.36
CA ARG A 148 0.79 4.27 4.75
C ARG A 148 1.81 3.16 4.60
N THR A 149 1.32 1.94 4.76
CA THR A 149 2.06 0.74 4.42
C THR A 149 1.19 -0.29 3.72
N LYS A 150 1.79 -0.99 2.76
CA LYS A 150 1.18 -2.16 2.12
C LYS A 150 2.25 -3.15 1.74
N GLY A 151 2.00 -4.43 1.96
CA GLY A 151 2.96 -5.44 1.58
C GLY A 151 2.58 -6.85 1.97
N TYR A 152 3.33 -7.80 1.42
CA TYR A 152 3.22 -9.20 1.76
C TYR A 152 4.22 -9.51 2.87
N ILE A 153 3.76 -10.22 3.88
CA ILE A 153 4.56 -10.67 5.01
C ILE A 153 4.23 -12.13 5.32
N TRP A 154 5.12 -12.78 6.06
CA TRP A 154 4.88 -14.11 6.59
C TRP A 154 5.48 -14.25 7.99
N PHE A 155 4.90 -15.16 8.76
CA PHE A 155 5.25 -15.35 10.16
C PHE A 155 5.82 -16.75 10.40
N SER A 156 6.65 -16.87 11.42
CA SER A 156 7.28 -18.14 11.81
C SER A 156 6.26 -19.20 12.26
N ASP A 157 5.14 -18.76 12.83
CA ASP A 157 4.04 -19.61 13.29
C ASP A 157 3.04 -19.99 12.18
N ASP A 158 3.11 -19.32 11.03
CA ASP A 158 2.30 -19.57 9.85
C ASP A 158 3.15 -19.44 8.57
N TRP A 159 3.99 -20.45 8.36
CA TRP A 159 4.89 -20.52 7.20
C TRP A 159 4.18 -20.83 5.88
N LYS A 160 2.91 -21.25 5.95
CA LYS A 160 2.15 -21.75 4.80
C LYS A 160 1.52 -20.63 3.99
N HIS A 161 1.09 -19.55 4.64
CA HIS A 161 0.30 -18.53 4.00
C HIS A 161 1.08 -17.23 3.76
N VAL A 162 0.78 -16.62 2.62
CA VAL A 162 1.07 -15.21 2.33
C VAL A 162 0.06 -14.38 3.11
N GLN A 163 0.54 -13.44 3.93
CA GLN A 163 -0.31 -12.52 4.66
C GLN A 163 -0.12 -11.10 4.13
N LEU A 164 -1.21 -10.43 3.79
CA LEU A 164 -1.23 -9.04 3.34
C LEU A 164 -1.31 -8.13 4.56
N PHE A 165 -0.28 -7.31 4.77
CA PHE A 165 -0.26 -6.22 5.74
C PHE A 165 -0.66 -4.92 5.06
N GLU A 166 -1.68 -4.27 5.61
CA GLU A 166 -2.13 -2.95 5.19
C GLU A 166 -2.25 -2.06 6.41
N GLN A 167 -1.63 -0.89 6.36
CA GLN A 167 -1.80 0.17 7.35
C GLN A 167 -2.10 1.48 6.62
N ALA A 168 -3.11 2.19 7.12
CA ALA A 168 -3.48 3.50 6.65
C ALA A 168 -4.05 4.31 7.83
N GLY A 169 -3.30 5.32 8.27
CA GLY A 169 -3.61 6.10 9.48
C GLY A 169 -3.70 5.21 10.72
N ARG A 170 -4.83 5.25 11.44
CA ARG A 170 -5.00 4.49 12.70
C ARG A 170 -5.44 3.04 12.52
N ASN A 171 -5.73 2.61 11.29
CA ASN A 171 -6.19 1.25 11.02
C ASN A 171 -5.05 0.43 10.42
N ALA A 172 -4.75 -0.69 11.06
CA ALA A 172 -3.83 -1.69 10.55
C ALA A 172 -4.54 -3.05 10.50
N SER A 173 -4.30 -3.80 9.44
CA SER A 173 -4.85 -5.15 9.26
C SER A 173 -3.83 -6.08 8.63
N VAL A 174 -3.82 -7.32 9.11
CA VAL A 174 -3.10 -8.44 8.50
C VAL A 174 -4.14 -9.47 8.08
N THR A 175 -4.19 -9.81 6.79
CA THR A 175 -5.18 -10.75 6.24
C THR A 175 -4.48 -11.86 5.46
N GLU A 176 -4.94 -13.09 5.62
CA GLU A 176 -4.46 -14.24 4.83
C GLU A 176 -4.93 -14.12 3.38
N LEU A 177 -4.02 -14.29 2.42
CA LEU A 177 -4.31 -14.13 0.99
C LEU A 177 -4.31 -15.47 0.25
N SER A 178 -3.22 -16.21 0.34
CA SER A 178 -3.01 -17.49 -0.36
C SER A 178 -1.94 -18.33 0.35
N GLU A 179 -1.72 -19.56 -0.12
CA GLU A 179 -0.57 -20.36 0.28
C GLU A 179 0.68 -19.99 -0.54
N TRP A 180 1.85 -20.12 0.06
CA TRP A 180 3.14 -20.10 -0.65
C TRP A 180 3.27 -21.36 -1.51
N VAL A 181 3.92 -21.24 -2.67
CA VAL A 181 4.21 -22.37 -3.56
C VAL A 181 5.05 -23.42 -2.84
N SER A 182 5.96 -22.98 -1.96
CA SER A 182 6.75 -23.86 -1.08
C SER A 182 5.95 -24.63 -0.04
N ALA A 183 4.65 -24.37 0.12
CA ALA A 183 3.75 -25.12 1.00
C ALA A 183 2.99 -26.25 0.28
N TRP A 184 3.05 -26.31 -1.05
CA TRP A 184 2.38 -27.32 -1.86
C TRP A 184 3.09 -28.68 -1.79
N THR A 185 2.44 -29.73 -2.31
CA THR A 185 3.05 -31.06 -2.36
C THR A 185 4.17 -31.13 -3.41
N GLU A 186 5.11 -32.07 -3.24
CA GLU A 186 6.23 -32.25 -4.19
C GLU A 186 5.72 -32.50 -5.63
N ASP A 187 4.64 -33.26 -5.79
CA ASP A 187 4.04 -33.55 -7.10
C ASP A 187 3.47 -32.27 -7.78
N GLU A 188 2.85 -31.38 -7.01
CA GLU A 188 2.31 -30.10 -7.50
C GLU A 188 3.43 -29.11 -7.83
N LEU A 189 4.46 -29.07 -6.99
CA LEU A 189 5.64 -28.23 -7.19
C LEU A 189 6.42 -28.64 -8.43
N ASP A 190 6.65 -29.94 -8.63
CA ASP A 190 7.32 -30.47 -9.82
C ASP A 190 6.55 -30.14 -11.09
N GLN A 191 5.22 -30.21 -11.05
CA GLN A 191 4.39 -29.84 -12.18
C GLN A 191 4.51 -28.34 -12.49
N LEU A 192 4.41 -27.48 -11.47
CA LEU A 192 4.52 -26.03 -11.64
C LEU A 192 5.90 -25.61 -12.18
N VAL A 193 6.98 -26.20 -11.66
CA VAL A 193 8.36 -25.94 -12.12
C VAL A 193 8.57 -26.39 -13.57
N ASN A 194 7.90 -27.46 -14.00
CA ASN A 194 7.98 -27.90 -15.40
C ASN A 194 7.22 -26.95 -16.34
N ASP A 195 6.09 -26.41 -15.88
CA ASP A 195 5.26 -25.48 -16.67
C ASP A 195 5.87 -24.06 -16.68
N TYR A 196 6.50 -23.64 -15.58
CA TYR A 196 7.11 -22.33 -15.38
C TYR A 196 8.50 -22.46 -14.74
N PRO A 197 9.56 -22.72 -15.54
CA PRO A 197 10.90 -22.94 -15.02
C PRO A 197 11.51 -21.71 -14.34
N ASP A 198 11.04 -20.51 -14.70
CA ASP A 198 11.54 -19.22 -14.23
C ASP A 198 11.23 -18.97 -12.74
N ILE A 199 10.29 -19.71 -12.14
CA ILE A 199 9.99 -19.64 -10.69
C ILE A 199 11.22 -19.96 -9.83
N LYS A 200 12.20 -20.69 -10.39
CA LYS A 200 13.45 -21.00 -9.70
C LYS A 200 14.43 -19.85 -9.63
N ASP A 201 14.25 -18.78 -10.41
CA ASP A 201 15.21 -17.69 -10.47
C ASP A 201 15.31 -16.92 -9.14
N ASP A 202 14.18 -16.77 -8.43
CA ASP A 202 14.09 -16.07 -7.14
C ASP A 202 13.90 -17.00 -5.92
N TRP A 203 14.01 -18.31 -6.14
CA TRP A 203 13.78 -19.35 -5.12
C TRP A 203 14.94 -19.44 -4.12
N ASP A 204 14.61 -19.43 -2.83
CA ASP A 204 15.58 -19.61 -1.74
C ASP A 204 15.65 -21.08 -1.28
N ASP A 205 16.87 -21.59 -1.04
CA ASP A 205 17.08 -22.98 -0.62
C ASP A 205 16.45 -23.32 0.75
N THR A 206 16.27 -22.31 1.62
CA THR A 206 15.75 -22.49 2.99
C THR A 206 14.27 -22.14 3.09
N TYR A 207 13.86 -21.05 2.43
CA TYR A 207 12.54 -20.46 2.57
C TYR A 207 11.66 -20.59 1.32
N GLY A 208 12.20 -21.08 0.21
CA GLY A 208 11.50 -21.21 -1.05
C GLY A 208 11.15 -19.86 -1.66
N ASP A 209 9.90 -19.70 -2.05
CA ASP A 209 9.32 -18.48 -2.61
C ASP A 209 8.95 -17.43 -1.53
N ARG A 210 9.16 -17.71 -0.24
CA ARG A 210 8.79 -16.79 0.85
C ARG A 210 9.68 -15.56 0.88
N LEU A 211 9.04 -14.41 0.83
CA LEU A 211 9.68 -13.11 0.92
C LEU A 211 8.73 -12.12 1.60
N ASN A 212 9.22 -11.44 2.64
CA ASN A 212 8.53 -10.24 3.12
C ASN A 212 8.89 -9.10 2.20
N GLN A 213 7.88 -8.41 1.69
CA GLN A 213 8.03 -7.31 0.75
C GLN A 213 7.00 -6.24 1.08
N VAL A 214 7.47 -5.15 1.66
CA VAL A 214 6.59 -4.13 2.25
C VAL A 214 7.03 -2.75 1.83
N VAL A 215 6.11 -1.97 1.26
CA VAL A 215 6.35 -0.55 0.95
C VAL A 215 5.85 0.32 2.09
N PHE A 216 6.73 1.19 2.57
CA PHE A 216 6.45 2.21 3.58
C PHE A 216 6.46 3.58 2.93
N ILE A 217 5.46 4.40 3.22
CA ILE A 217 5.30 5.76 2.71
C ILE A 217 5.13 6.68 3.92
N GLY A 218 5.91 7.76 3.98
CA GLY A 218 5.92 8.65 5.13
C GLY A 218 6.63 9.97 4.87
N LYS A 219 6.64 10.83 5.90
CA LYS A 219 7.29 12.14 5.86
C LYS A 219 8.24 12.31 7.03
N GLY A 220 9.48 12.72 6.75
CA GLY A 220 10.47 13.02 7.80
C GLY A 220 10.94 11.82 8.63
N TYR A 221 10.71 10.58 8.17
CA TYR A 221 11.22 9.39 8.85
C TYR A 221 12.71 9.15 8.54
N GLU A 222 13.43 8.57 9.49
CA GLU A 222 14.76 8.04 9.25
C GLU A 222 14.65 6.56 8.84
N LYS A 223 14.88 6.25 7.55
CA LYS A 223 14.76 4.88 7.00
C LYS A 223 15.49 3.85 7.86
N ALA A 224 16.70 4.17 8.32
CA ALA A 224 17.51 3.27 9.15
C ALA A 224 16.84 2.90 10.48
N GLU A 225 16.07 3.82 11.08
CA GLU A 225 15.35 3.57 12.32
C GLU A 225 14.16 2.63 12.10
N ILE A 226 13.36 2.88 11.06
CA ILE A 226 12.21 2.02 10.73
C ILE A 226 12.68 0.61 10.37
N VAL A 227 13.71 0.51 9.52
CA VAL A 227 14.31 -0.78 9.13
C VAL A 227 14.83 -1.53 10.37
N LYS A 228 15.44 -0.84 11.33
CA LYS A 228 15.88 -1.45 12.59
C LYS A 228 14.71 -2.00 13.41
N GLN A 229 13.61 -1.26 13.54
CA GLN A 229 12.41 -1.73 14.26
C GLN A 229 11.81 -2.97 13.59
N LEU A 230 11.77 -3.01 12.25
CA LEU A 230 11.33 -4.18 11.49
C LEU A 230 12.26 -5.37 11.73
N TYR A 231 13.58 -5.17 11.73
CA TYR A 231 14.55 -6.21 12.07
C TYR A 231 14.41 -6.73 13.51
N ASP A 232 14.03 -5.89 14.46
CA ASP A 232 13.73 -6.32 15.82
C ASP A 232 12.45 -7.19 15.91
N CYS A 233 11.61 -7.15 14.87
CA CYS A 233 10.44 -8.01 14.73
C CYS A 233 10.74 -9.35 14.03
N ILE A 234 11.90 -9.51 13.41
CA ILE A 234 12.29 -10.76 12.75
C ILE A 234 12.52 -11.86 13.79
N GLU A 235 12.04 -13.07 13.48
CA GLU A 235 12.25 -14.24 14.32
C GLU A 235 13.75 -14.48 14.52
N LYS A 236 14.18 -14.57 15.77
CA LYS A 236 15.59 -14.82 16.11
C LYS A 236 15.79 -16.31 16.22
N ASP A 237 16.84 -16.81 15.57
CA ASP A 237 17.24 -18.22 15.69
C ASP A 237 17.43 -18.56 17.18
N ALA A 238 16.76 -19.63 17.63
CA ALA A 238 16.80 -20.11 19.01
C ALA A 238 18.14 -20.75 19.39
#